data_AF-A0A5E4RR14-F1
#
_entry.id   AF-A0A5E4RR14-F1
#
_cell.length_a   1.000
_cell.length_b   1.000
_cell.length_c   1.000
_cell.angle_alpha   90.00
_cell.angle_beta   90.00
_cell.angle_gamma   90.00
#
_symmetry.space_group_name_H-M   'P 1'
#
loop_
_entity.id
_entity.type
_entity.pdbx_description
1 polymer ?
#
loop_
_entity_poly.entity_id
_entity_poly.type
_entity_poly.pdbx_seq_one_letter_code
_entity_poly.pdbx_strand_id
1 'polypeptide(L)'
;MDCYVYYRVSTTHAAAARLAVTQLFALTASRFGIVGRLQTRADASVNDVANGQVTWMERYDDIDAAFLAALPTMVTECGLVAWLEGERHVECFVDVPAPLAPCV
;
A
#
# COMPACT_ATOMS: atom_id res chain seq x y z
N MET A 1 -1.01 13.61 4.24
CA MET A 1 -1.27 13.21 2.83
C MET A 1 -1.75 11.77 2.83
N ASP A 2 -2.52 11.33 1.85
CA ASP A 2 -2.97 9.93 1.79
C ASP A 2 -2.21 9.21 0.68
N CYS A 3 -1.64 8.04 0.97
CA CYS A 3 -0.94 7.25 -0.04
C CYS A 3 -1.59 5.89 -0.24
N TYR A 4 -1.66 5.52 -1.51
CA TYR A 4 -2.19 4.26 -2.01
C TYR A 4 -1.03 3.52 -2.65
N VAL A 5 -0.79 2.32 -2.17
CA VAL A 5 0.27 1.46 -2.67
C VAL A 5 -0.36 0.21 -3.23
N TYR A 6 -0.17 -0.05 -4.51
CA TYR A 6 -0.69 -1.27 -5.13
C TYR A 6 0.42 -2.11 -5.76
N TYR A 7 0.22 -3.42 -5.70
CA TYR A 7 1.16 -4.42 -6.20
C TYR A 7 0.43 -5.73 -6.43
N ARG A 8 1.08 -6.63 -7.17
CA ARG A 8 0.57 -7.97 -7.43
C ARG A 8 1.29 -8.97 -6.54
N VAL A 9 0.56 -10.01 -6.11
CA VAL A 9 1.12 -11.16 -5.40
C VAL A 9 0.58 -12.45 -6.00
N SER A 10 1.37 -13.51 -5.89
CA SER A 10 0.93 -14.85 -6.25
C SER A 10 -0.20 -15.32 -5.32
N THR A 11 -1.27 -15.87 -5.88
CA THR A 11 -2.32 -16.53 -5.08
C THR A 11 -1.78 -17.70 -4.26
N THR A 12 -0.78 -18.42 -4.77
CA THR A 12 -0.07 -19.50 -4.07
C THR A 12 0.64 -19.01 -2.80
N HIS A 13 1.17 -17.79 -2.84
CA HIS A 13 1.93 -17.20 -1.73
C HIS A 13 1.11 -16.16 -0.94
N ALA A 14 -0.19 -16.03 -1.22
CA ALA A 14 -1.03 -14.99 -0.63
C ALA A 14 -1.06 -15.06 0.91
N ALA A 15 -1.01 -16.25 1.50
CA ALA A 15 -0.96 -16.37 2.97
C ALA A 15 0.34 -15.80 3.55
N ALA A 16 1.49 -16.13 2.94
CA ALA A 16 2.80 -15.62 3.37
C ALA A 16 2.93 -14.11 3.14
N ALA A 17 2.46 -13.62 1.98
CA ALA A 17 2.39 -12.20 1.69
C ALA A 17 1.52 -11.46 2.71
N ARG A 18 0.36 -12.02 3.08
CA ARG A 18 -0.56 -11.41 4.07
C ARG A 18 0.09 -11.29 5.45
N LEU A 19 0.87 -12.30 5.84
CA LEU A 19 1.63 -12.25 7.08
C LEU A 19 2.67 -11.12 7.05
N ALA A 20 3.42 -10.99 5.95
CA ALA A 20 4.40 -9.92 5.76
C ALA A 20 3.75 -8.52 5.80
N VAL A 21 2.59 -8.34 5.17
CA VAL A 21 1.82 -7.07 5.25
C VAL A 21 1.33 -6.81 6.67
N THR A 22 0.89 -7.84 7.40
CA THR A 22 0.45 -7.70 8.79
C THR A 22 1.61 -7.23 9.68
N GLN A 23 2.82 -7.78 9.47
CA GLN A 23 4.03 -7.34 10.15
C GLN A 23 4.42 -5.92 9.75
N LEU A 24 4.29 -5.55 8.48
CA LEU A 24 4.50 -4.20 7.99
C LEU A 24 3.58 -3.21 8.70
N PHE A 25 2.29 -3.50 8.81
CA PHE A 25 1.34 -2.63 9.51
C PHE A 25 1.62 -2.50 11.01
N ALA A 26 2.07 -3.58 11.66
CA ALA A 26 2.53 -3.50 13.04
C ALA A 26 3.78 -2.61 13.17
N LEU A 27 4.71 -2.71 12.22
CA LEU A 27 5.92 -1.90 12.18
C LEU A 27 5.63 -0.43 11.92
N THR A 28 4.77 -0.10 10.96
CA THR A 28 4.33 1.27 10.70
C THR A 28 3.61 1.88 11.90
N ALA A 29 2.75 1.11 12.55
CA ALA A 29 2.04 1.55 13.75
C ALA A 29 3.00 1.83 14.90
N SER A 30 3.99 0.97 15.13
CA SER A 30 4.97 1.16 16.21
C SER A 30 5.95 2.31 15.98
N ARG A 31 6.39 2.54 14.73
CA ARG A 31 7.38 3.57 14.40
C ARG A 31 6.77 4.95 14.16
N PHE A 32 5.57 5.00 13.58
CA PHE A 32 4.95 6.25 13.11
C PHE A 32 3.54 6.47 13.65
N GLY A 33 2.94 5.51 14.35
CA GLY A 33 1.53 5.58 14.76
C GLY A 33 0.53 5.40 13.61
N ILE A 34 1.01 5.00 12.42
CA ILE A 34 0.20 4.89 11.20
C ILE A 34 -0.16 3.44 10.95
N VAL A 35 -1.46 3.14 10.87
CA VAL A 35 -1.99 1.81 10.57
C VAL A 35 -2.49 1.79 9.13
N GLY A 36 -1.90 0.95 8.29
CA GLY A 36 -2.35 0.74 6.93
C GLY A 36 -3.64 -0.10 6.86
N ARG A 37 -4.38 0.06 5.76
CA ARG A 37 -5.52 -0.80 5.40
C ARG A 37 -5.18 -1.61 4.16
N LEU A 38 -5.32 -2.92 4.23
CA LEU A 38 -5.13 -3.81 3.09
C LEU A 38 -6.47 -4.08 2.39
N GLN A 39 -6.52 -3.81 1.10
CA GLN A 39 -7.65 -4.05 0.21
C GLN A 39 -7.20 -4.92 -0.97
N THR A 40 -8.13 -5.58 -1.64
CA THR A 40 -7.90 -6.28 -2.90
C THR A 40 -8.71 -5.62 -4.00
N ARG A 41 -8.24 -5.69 -5.24
CA ARG A 41 -9.03 -5.23 -6.40
C ARG A 41 -10.34 -6.03 -6.47
N ALA A 42 -11.47 -5.33 -6.59
CA ALA A 42 -12.79 -5.95 -6.69
C ALA A 42 -12.95 -6.68 -8.04
N ASP A 43 -12.56 -6.02 -9.12
CA ASP A 43 -12.60 -6.57 -10.47
C ASP A 43 -11.23 -7.15 -10.82
N ALA A 44 -11.00 -8.41 -10.46
CA ALA A 44 -9.79 -9.11 -10.86
C ALA A 44 -9.71 -9.16 -12.40
N SER A 45 -8.59 -8.70 -12.96
CA SER A 45 -8.39 -8.77 -14.41
C SER A 45 -8.40 -10.23 -14.86
N VAL A 46 -8.94 -10.49 -16.05
CA VAL A 46 -8.89 -11.83 -16.67
C VAL A 46 -7.44 -12.35 -16.74
N ASN A 47 -6.48 -11.45 -16.96
CA ASN A 47 -5.05 -11.80 -16.97
C ASN A 47 -4.52 -12.12 -15.57
N ASP A 48 -4.98 -11.43 -14.53
CA ASP A 48 -4.56 -11.71 -13.14
C ASP A 48 -5.05 -13.11 -12.74
N VAL A 49 -6.33 -13.43 -13.03
CA VAL A 49 -6.92 -14.75 -12.75
C VAL A 49 -6.22 -15.86 -13.52
N ALA A 50 -5.94 -15.65 -14.81
CA ALA A 50 -5.25 -16.64 -15.64
C ALA A 50 -3.81 -16.93 -15.17
N ASN A 51 -3.13 -15.93 -14.61
CA ASN A 51 -1.77 -16.07 -14.09
C ASN A 51 -1.71 -16.45 -12.61
N GLY A 52 -2.86 -16.66 -11.95
CA GLY A 52 -2.91 -16.94 -10.53
C GLY A 52 -2.37 -15.79 -9.67
N GLN A 53 -2.57 -14.54 -10.10
CA GLN A 53 -2.16 -13.32 -9.41
C GLN A 53 -3.36 -12.63 -8.77
N VAL A 54 -3.12 -11.88 -7.70
CA VAL A 54 -4.10 -10.96 -7.11
C VAL A 54 -3.46 -9.61 -6.89
N THR A 55 -4.18 -8.54 -7.22
CA THR A 55 -3.73 -7.17 -6.96
C THR A 55 -4.20 -6.71 -5.58
N TRP A 56 -3.25 -6.37 -4.73
CA TRP A 56 -3.50 -5.78 -3.42
C TRP A 56 -3.25 -4.27 -3.43
N MET A 57 -3.91 -3.58 -2.52
CA MET A 57 -3.76 -2.15 -2.28
C MET A 57 -3.64 -1.92 -0.77
N GLU A 58 -2.51 -1.36 -0.36
CA GLU A 58 -2.32 -0.76 0.97
C GLU A 58 -2.71 0.71 0.90
N ARG A 59 -3.58 1.14 1.80
CA ARG A 59 -3.93 2.55 1.99
C ARG A 59 -3.37 3.03 3.32
N TYR A 60 -2.70 4.17 3.28
CA TYR A 60 -2.19 4.86 4.47
C TYR A 60 -2.75 6.28 4.49
N ASP A 61 -3.45 6.61 5.57
CA ASP A 61 -4.10 7.91 5.76
C ASP A 61 -3.22 8.82 6.63
N ASP A 62 -3.27 10.13 6.35
CA ASP A 62 -2.61 11.18 7.13
C ASP A 62 -1.11 10.97 7.42
N ILE A 63 -0.36 10.59 6.37
CA ILE A 63 1.08 10.34 6.49
C ILE A 63 1.90 11.58 6.15
N ASP A 64 3.12 11.62 6.67
CA ASP A 64 4.12 12.63 6.37
C ASP A 64 5.21 12.12 5.41
N ALA A 65 6.12 13.00 5.01
CA ALA A 65 7.21 12.65 4.10
C ALA A 65 8.23 11.68 4.74
N ALA A 66 8.38 11.71 6.07
CA ALA A 66 9.31 10.84 6.78
C ALA A 66 8.83 9.38 6.75
N PHE A 67 7.53 9.17 6.95
CA PHE A 67 6.89 7.88 6.78
C PHE A 67 7.10 7.34 5.35
N LEU A 68 6.81 8.17 4.34
CA LEU A 68 6.93 7.77 2.94
C LEU A 68 8.37 7.37 2.58
N ALA A 69 9.36 8.12 3.07
CA ALA A 69 10.77 7.80 2.87
C ALA A 69 11.21 6.51 3.59
N ALA A 70 10.63 6.19 4.75
CA ALA A 70 10.94 4.99 5.52
C ALA A 70 10.23 3.73 5.02
N LEU A 71 9.12 3.88 4.29
CA LEU A 71 8.26 2.77 3.86
C LEU A 71 9.00 1.67 3.06
N PRO A 72 9.87 1.98 2.06
CA PRO A 72 10.60 0.94 1.32
C PRO A 72 11.52 0.09 2.21
N THR A 73 12.14 0.71 3.22
CA THR A 73 12.99 0.01 4.18
C THR A 73 12.16 -0.94 5.05
N MET A 74 11.02 -0.47 5.58
CA MET A 74 10.12 -1.31 6.38
C MET A 74 9.55 -2.49 5.57
N VAL A 75 9.20 -2.27 4.30
CA VAL A 75 8.76 -3.31 3.37
C VAL A 75 9.84 -4.39 3.18
N THR A 76 11.10 -3.99 3.12
CA THR A 76 12.25 -4.91 3.04
C THR A 76 12.46 -5.65 4.36
N GLU A 77 12.38 -4.97 5.51
CA GLU A 77 12.52 -5.58 6.84
C GLU A 77 11.46 -6.65 7.11
N CYS A 78 10.21 -6.44 6.68
CA CYS A 78 9.13 -7.40 6.83
C CYS A 78 9.14 -8.52 5.77
N GLY A 79 10.11 -8.53 4.86
CA GLY A 79 10.26 -9.55 3.83
C GLY A 79 9.16 -9.53 2.76
N LEU A 80 8.36 -8.45 2.66
CA LEU A 80 7.25 -8.37 1.71
C LEU A 80 7.75 -8.40 0.26
N VAL A 81 8.94 -7.84 -0.01
CA VAL A 81 9.57 -7.81 -1.34
C VAL A 81 9.67 -9.19 -1.98
N ALA A 82 9.87 -10.25 -1.18
CA ALA A 82 10.01 -11.63 -1.67
C ALA A 82 8.71 -12.21 -2.28
N TRP A 83 7.56 -11.58 -2.01
CA TRP A 83 6.25 -12.08 -2.45
C TRP A 83 5.60 -11.22 -3.55
N LEU A 84 6.26 -10.12 -3.95
CA LEU A 84 5.76 -9.22 -4.97
C LEU A 84 6.00 -9.78 -6.37
N GLU A 85 4.97 -9.69 -7.21
CA GLU A 85 5.06 -10.01 -8.63
C GLU A 85 5.12 -8.71 -9.45
N GLY A 86 6.34 -8.26 -9.72
CA GLY A 86 6.62 -7.02 -10.45
C GLY A 86 6.83 -5.82 -9.52
N GLU A 87 6.44 -4.64 -9.98
CA GLU A 87 6.69 -3.38 -9.27
C GLU A 87 5.64 -3.10 -8.19
N ARG A 88 6.08 -2.38 -7.15
CA ARG A 88 5.22 -1.78 -6.11
C ARG A 88 5.02 -0.31 -6.45
N HIS A 89 3.80 0.03 -6.84
CA HIS A 89 3.45 1.40 -7.22
C HIS A 89 2.97 2.16 -6.00
N VAL A 90 3.36 3.43 -5.89
CA VAL A 90 3.01 4.32 -4.79
C VAL A 90 2.44 5.60 -5.39
N GLU A 91 1.20 5.93 -5.02
CA GLU A 91 0.52 7.15 -5.43
C GLU A 91 0.06 7.90 -4.19
N CYS A 92 0.49 9.15 -4.04
CA CYS A 92 0.20 9.99 -2.88
C CYS A 92 -0.63 11.20 -3.30
N PHE A 93 -1.64 11.50 -2.50
CA PHE A 93 -2.62 12.54 -2.76
C PHE A 93 -2.70 13.50 -1.57
N VAL A 94 -2.96 14.76 -1.88
CA VAL A 94 -3.23 15.83 -0.91
C VAL A 94 -4.58 16.44 -1.23
N ASP A 95 -5.21 17.04 -0.23
CA ASP A 95 -6.48 17.73 -0.44
C ASP A 95 -6.34 18.86 -1.45
N VAL A 96 -7.35 18.97 -2.32
CA VAL A 96 -7.46 20.11 -3.23
C VAL A 96 -7.76 21.36 -2.39
N PRO A 97 -6.96 22.43 -2.50
CA PRO A 97 -7.22 23.67 -1.76
C PRO A 97 -8.63 24.18 -2.06
N ALA A 98 -9.35 24.64 -1.02
CA ALA A 98 -10.66 25.24 -1.20
C ALA A 98 -10.56 26.46 -2.15
N PRO A 99 -11.55 26.70 -3.03
CA PRO A 99 -11.58 27.89 -3.86
C PRO A 99 -11.50 29.15 -2.98
N LEU A 100 -10.66 30.10 -3.37
CA LEU A 100 -10.67 31.44 -2.76
C LEU A 100 -12.09 32.00 -2.92
N ALA A 101 -12.74 32.35 -1.80
CA ALA A 101 -14.06 32.97 -1.84
C ALA A 101 -14.00 34.23 -2.72
N PRO A 102 -14.96 34.46 -3.63
CA PRO A 102 -15.01 35.70 -4.37
C PRO A 102 -15.14 36.86 -3.39
N CYS A 103 -14.26 37.85 -3.50
CA CYS A 103 -14.34 39.08 -2.72
C CYS A 103 -15.71 39.73 -2.97
N VAL A 104 -16.47 39.99 -1.90
CA VAL A 104 -17.76 40.70 -1.92
C VAL A 104 -17.53 42.16 -1.57
#